data_AF-A0A4U9V1N4-F1
#
_entry.id   AF-A0A4U9V1N4-F1
#
_cell.length_a   1.000
_cell.length_b   1.000
_cell.length_c   1.000
_cell.angle_alpha   90.00
_cell.angle_beta   90.00
_cell.angle_gamma   90.00
#
_symmetry.space_group_name_H-M   'P 1'
#
loop_
_entity.id
_entity.type
_entity.pdbx_description
1 polymer ?
#
loop_
_entity_poly.entity_id
_entity_poly.type
_entity_poly.pdbx_seq_one_letter_code
_entity_poly.pdbx_strand_id
1 'polypeptide(L)'
;MSISWCLICKASWDRIISWGQQAIDLWIGYDRHVHKFIRTAIDMDKNRVFAQRLRQSVQNYFDNPWTLTHANADRLLDMRDEELALRSEEVTGELPPDLEYEEFSEIREQLAAMIEQALKVYQEQKMPLDLGAVMRDYLAQYPRVRHFDVARIVVDQAVRLGVAEADFSGLPAQWQAINDYGAKVQAHVIDKY
;
A
#
# COMPACT_ATOMS: atom_id res chain seq x y z
N MET A 1 -17.61 -37.40 -13.73
CA MET A 1 -16.40 -38.19 -13.35
C MET A 1 -15.17 -37.86 -14.20
N SER A 2 -15.27 -37.72 -15.54
CA SER A 2 -14.10 -37.48 -16.41
C SER A 2 -13.35 -36.14 -16.15
N ILE A 3 -14.09 -35.04 -15.91
CA ILE A 3 -13.51 -33.71 -15.66
C ILE A 3 -12.71 -33.68 -14.34
N SER A 4 -13.20 -34.38 -13.30
CA SER A 4 -12.52 -34.44 -12.01
C SER A 4 -11.18 -35.19 -12.08
N TRP A 5 -11.10 -36.26 -12.88
CA TRP A 5 -9.86 -37.00 -13.10
C TRP A 5 -8.84 -36.18 -13.91
N CYS A 6 -9.30 -35.45 -14.91
CA CYS A 6 -8.43 -34.56 -15.70
C CYS A 6 -7.82 -33.44 -14.83
N LEU A 7 -8.62 -32.83 -13.94
CA LEU A 7 -8.14 -31.83 -13.00
C LEU A 7 -7.08 -32.37 -12.03
N ILE A 8 -7.28 -33.58 -11.49
CA ILE A 8 -6.31 -34.22 -10.59
C ILE A 8 -4.99 -34.52 -11.30
N CYS A 9 -5.06 -35.07 -12.52
CA CYS A 9 -3.85 -35.33 -13.32
C CYS A 9 -3.09 -34.04 -13.62
N LYS A 10 -3.79 -32.96 -13.98
CA LYS A 10 -3.14 -31.68 -14.27
C LYS A 10 -2.44 -31.10 -13.03
N ALA A 11 -3.09 -31.13 -11.87
CA ALA A 11 -2.49 -30.65 -10.62
C ALA A 11 -1.24 -31.46 -10.21
N SER A 12 -1.24 -32.77 -10.43
CA SER A 12 -0.07 -33.61 -10.16
C SER A 12 1.11 -33.28 -11.08
N TRP A 13 0.84 -33.04 -12.36
CA TRP A 13 1.86 -32.62 -13.33
C TRP A 13 2.46 -31.25 -12.98
N ASP A 14 1.63 -30.27 -12.64
CA ASP A 14 2.10 -28.93 -12.25
C ASP A 14 2.95 -28.98 -10.96
N ARG A 15 2.62 -29.89 -10.03
CA ARG A 15 3.43 -30.15 -8.83
C ARG A 15 4.80 -30.77 -9.15
N ILE A 16 4.87 -31.71 -10.10
CA ILE A 16 6.15 -32.31 -10.51
C ILE A 16 7.04 -31.27 -11.19
N ILE A 17 6.48 -30.42 -12.05
CA ILE A 17 7.22 -29.37 -12.74
C ILE A 17 7.74 -28.32 -11.75
N SER A 18 6.89 -27.87 -10.82
CA SER A 18 7.31 -26.91 -9.78
C SER A 18 8.38 -27.49 -8.85
N TRP A 19 8.28 -28.77 -8.48
CA TRP A 19 9.34 -29.45 -7.71
C TRP A 19 10.66 -29.55 -8.49
N GLY A 20 10.59 -29.83 -9.79
CA GLY A 20 11.76 -29.84 -10.67
C GLY A 20 12.49 -28.50 -10.68
N GLN A 21 11.74 -27.40 -10.81
CA GLN A 21 12.32 -26.06 -10.74
C GLN A 21 12.93 -25.74 -9.37
N GLN A 22 12.23 -26.08 -8.28
CA GLN A 22 12.76 -25.89 -6.92
C GLN A 22 14.05 -26.68 -6.67
N ALA A 23 14.14 -27.91 -7.17
CA ALA A 23 15.34 -28.73 -7.04
C ALA A 23 16.54 -28.11 -7.78
N ILE A 24 16.31 -27.52 -8.96
CA ILE A 24 17.34 -26.79 -9.71
C ILE A 24 17.82 -25.58 -8.93
N ASP A 25 16.91 -24.78 -8.38
CA ASP A 25 17.27 -23.58 -7.61
C ASP A 25 18.05 -23.92 -6.34
N LEU A 26 17.66 -24.99 -5.64
CA LEU A 26 18.40 -25.52 -4.50
C LEU A 26 19.81 -25.97 -4.89
N TRP A 27 19.96 -26.65 -6.03
CA TRP A 27 21.25 -27.10 -6.52
C TRP A 27 22.17 -25.93 -6.90
N ILE A 28 21.62 -24.89 -7.54
CA ILE A 28 22.37 -23.66 -7.85
C ILE A 28 22.80 -22.95 -6.55
N GLY A 29 21.92 -22.91 -5.54
CA GLY A 29 22.26 -22.39 -4.22
C GLY A 29 23.39 -23.17 -3.55
N TYR A 30 23.35 -24.51 -3.65
CA TYR A 30 24.39 -25.40 -3.16
C TYR A 30 25.73 -25.16 -3.87
N ASP A 31 25.75 -25.09 -5.21
CA ASP A 31 26.96 -24.81 -5.98
C ASP A 31 27.60 -23.47 -5.58
N ARG A 32 26.81 -22.42 -5.43
CA ARG A 32 27.30 -21.11 -4.97
C ARG A 32 27.91 -21.20 -3.57
N HIS A 33 27.28 -21.95 -2.67
CA HIS A 33 27.81 -22.17 -1.32
C HIS A 33 29.14 -22.93 -1.35
N VAL A 34 29.26 -23.96 -2.20
CA VAL A 34 30.52 -24.69 -2.41
C VAL A 34 31.62 -23.76 -2.93
N HIS A 35 31.35 -22.95 -3.95
CA HIS A 35 32.33 -21.97 -4.46
C HIS A 35 32.75 -20.96 -3.40
N LYS A 36 31.82 -20.45 -2.58
CA LYS A 36 32.14 -19.58 -1.44
C LYS A 36 33.00 -20.32 -0.40
N PHE A 37 32.71 -21.59 -0.13
CA PHE A 37 33.47 -22.42 0.79
C PHE A 37 34.91 -22.65 0.31
N ILE A 38 35.11 -22.97 -0.97
CA ILE A 38 36.46 -23.12 -1.55
C ILE A 38 37.24 -21.82 -1.38
N ARG A 39 36.66 -20.68 -1.75
CA ARG A 39 37.32 -19.37 -1.66
C ARG A 39 37.65 -18.93 -0.23
N THR A 40 36.79 -19.27 0.72
CA THR A 40 36.93 -18.77 2.10
C THR A 40 37.75 -19.73 2.98
N ALA A 41 37.55 -21.03 2.84
CA ALA A 41 38.17 -22.03 3.71
C ALA A 41 39.40 -22.69 3.09
N ILE A 42 39.36 -23.02 1.79
CA ILE A 42 40.44 -23.78 1.14
C ILE A 42 41.51 -22.85 0.58
N ASP A 43 41.13 -21.79 -0.12
CA ASP A 43 42.11 -20.85 -0.71
C ASP A 43 42.91 -20.11 0.38
N MET A 44 42.26 -19.79 1.52
CA MET A 44 42.93 -19.18 2.67
C MET A 44 43.81 -20.17 3.47
N ASP A 45 43.51 -21.47 3.43
CA ASP A 45 44.25 -22.53 4.15
C ASP A 45 44.59 -23.71 3.22
N LYS A 46 45.40 -23.46 2.19
CA LYS A 46 45.72 -24.45 1.14
C LYS A 46 46.26 -25.77 1.68
N ASN A 47 47.08 -25.70 2.73
CA ASN A 47 47.72 -26.87 3.34
C ASN A 47 46.94 -27.44 4.54
N ARG A 48 45.77 -26.88 4.86
CA ARG A 48 44.94 -27.25 6.03
C ARG A 48 45.65 -27.11 7.38
N VAL A 49 46.73 -26.33 7.43
CA VAL A 49 47.57 -26.16 8.63
C VAL A 49 46.86 -25.29 9.65
N PHE A 50 46.13 -24.27 9.21
CA PHE A 50 45.36 -23.41 10.11
C PHE A 50 44.26 -24.20 10.80
N ALA A 51 43.47 -24.97 10.06
CA ALA A 51 42.40 -25.80 10.65
C ALA A 51 42.93 -26.84 11.65
N GLN A 52 44.07 -27.47 11.35
CA GLN A 52 44.72 -28.43 12.25
C GLN A 52 45.23 -27.76 13.53
N ARG A 53 45.91 -26.61 13.41
CA ARG A 53 46.41 -25.85 14.57
C ARG A 53 45.29 -25.27 15.40
N LEU A 54 44.20 -24.80 14.77
CA LEU A 54 43.01 -24.33 15.47
C LEU A 54 42.42 -25.46 16.33
N ARG A 55 42.33 -26.68 15.80
CA ARG A 55 41.85 -27.83 16.56
C ARG A 55 42.75 -28.16 17.76
N GLN A 56 44.07 -28.15 17.58
CA GLN A 56 45.03 -28.34 18.68
C GLN A 56 44.94 -27.20 19.71
N SER A 57 44.77 -25.96 19.25
CA SER A 57 44.62 -24.79 20.10
C SER A 57 43.35 -24.86 20.96
N VAL A 58 42.23 -25.36 20.42
CA VAL A 58 41.00 -25.60 21.19
C VAL A 58 41.20 -26.68 22.25
N GLN A 59 41.96 -27.74 21.95
CA GLN A 59 42.28 -28.78 22.93
C GLN A 59 43.15 -28.25 24.08
N ASN A 60 44.13 -27.40 23.78
CA ASN A 60 45.06 -26.82 24.76
C ASN A 60 44.60 -25.43 25.27
N TYR A 61 43.34 -25.05 25.04
CA TYR A 61 42.85 -23.71 25.37
C TYR A 61 42.93 -23.41 26.86
N PHE A 62 42.69 -24.42 27.70
CA PHE A 62 42.70 -24.27 29.15
C PHE A 62 44.09 -24.11 29.77
N ASP A 63 45.15 -24.49 29.04
CA ASP A 63 46.53 -24.31 29.52
C ASP A 63 46.94 -22.83 29.51
N ASN A 64 46.49 -22.08 28.50
CA ASN A 64 46.72 -20.64 28.35
C ASN A 64 45.47 -19.96 27.77
N PRO A 65 44.48 -19.62 28.61
CA PRO A 65 43.24 -19.00 28.17
C PRO A 65 43.50 -17.60 27.59
N TRP A 66 42.87 -17.33 26.46
CA TRP A 66 42.90 -16.01 25.82
C TRP A 66 41.51 -15.60 25.37
N THR A 67 41.24 -14.30 25.30
CA THR A 67 39.93 -13.75 24.95
C THR A 67 40.05 -12.74 23.81
N LEU A 68 39.09 -12.76 22.89
CA LEU A 68 38.99 -11.74 21.85
C LEU A 68 38.44 -10.44 22.43
N THR A 69 39.16 -9.35 22.20
CA THR A 69 38.64 -8.01 22.47
C THR A 69 37.82 -7.55 21.27
N HIS A 70 36.63 -7.05 21.54
CA HIS A 70 35.78 -6.42 20.53
C HIS A 70 35.33 -5.07 21.07
N ALA A 71 35.00 -4.15 20.15
CA ALA A 71 34.43 -2.88 20.54
C ALA A 71 33.02 -3.13 21.10
N ASN A 72 32.85 -2.96 22.39
CA ASN A 72 31.55 -2.97 23.05
C ASN A 72 31.28 -1.55 23.53
N ALA A 73 30.64 -0.76 22.67
CA ALA A 73 30.21 0.59 23.05
C ALA A 73 29.02 0.46 24.01
N ASP A 74 29.06 1.22 25.10
CA ASP A 74 27.91 1.31 25.99
C ASP A 74 26.69 1.76 25.22
N ARG A 75 25.59 1.04 25.41
CA ARG A 75 24.30 1.42 24.82
C ARG A 75 23.91 2.77 25.43
N LEU A 76 23.42 3.66 24.58
CA LEU A 76 22.87 4.92 25.04
C LEU A 76 21.67 4.62 25.94
N LEU A 77 21.83 4.92 27.23
CA LEU A 77 20.74 4.92 28.20
C LEU A 77 19.92 6.18 27.93
N ASP A 78 18.81 6.01 27.22
CA ASP A 78 17.84 7.08 27.08
C ASP A 78 17.00 7.14 28.36
N MET A 79 16.95 8.33 28.97
CA MET A 79 16.11 8.63 30.14
C MET A 79 14.72 9.08 29.72
N ARG A 80 14.44 9.17 28.41
CA ARG A 80 13.09 9.39 27.90
C ARG A 80 12.27 8.16 28.20
N ASP A 81 11.32 8.35 29.09
CA ASP A 81 10.21 7.44 29.27
C ASP A 81 9.41 7.46 27.95
N GLU A 82 9.57 6.45 27.10
CA GLU A 82 8.77 6.35 25.87
C GLU A 82 7.26 6.21 26.20
N GLU A 83 6.88 5.97 27.46
CA GLU A 83 5.51 6.11 27.95
C GLU A 83 4.99 7.56 27.93
N LEU A 84 5.85 8.56 28.14
CA LEU A 84 5.45 9.98 28.12
C LEU A 84 5.30 10.54 26.70
N ALA A 85 5.85 9.87 25.69
CA ALA A 85 5.65 10.22 24.28
C ALA A 85 4.30 9.70 23.73
N LEU A 86 3.73 8.65 24.35
CA LEU A 86 2.39 8.13 24.04
C LEU A 86 1.28 8.78 24.87
N ARG A 87 1.62 9.56 25.91
CA ARG A 87 0.67 10.44 26.60
C ARG A 87 0.48 11.75 25.83
N SER A 88 0.03 11.62 24.58
CA SER A 88 -0.81 12.63 23.94
C SER A 88 -2.29 12.47 24.34
N GLU A 89 -2.59 11.72 25.40
CA GLU A 89 -3.89 11.77 26.09
C GLU A 89 -3.99 13.11 26.82
N GLU A 90 -4.43 14.10 26.05
CA GLU A 90 -5.62 14.87 26.37
C GLU A 90 -5.82 15.20 27.85
N VAL A 91 -5.35 16.39 28.24
CA VAL A 91 -6.15 17.21 29.14
C VAL A 91 -7.26 17.84 28.31
N THR A 92 -8.22 17.03 27.86
CA THR A 92 -9.55 17.51 27.51
C THR A 92 -10.37 17.47 28.79
N GLY A 93 -10.91 18.62 29.20
CA GLY A 93 -12.02 18.59 30.16
C GLY A 93 -13.11 17.71 29.58
N GLU A 94 -13.76 16.88 30.40
CA GLU A 94 -14.73 15.90 29.92
C GLU A 94 -15.73 16.52 28.95
N LEU A 95 -15.73 16.03 27.71
CA LEU A 95 -16.70 16.41 26.71
C LEU A 95 -17.92 15.48 26.85
N PRO A 96 -19.17 16.01 26.92
CA PRO A 96 -20.36 15.20 27.11
C PRO A 96 -20.52 14.11 26.04
N PRO A 97 -20.94 12.88 26.41
CA PRO A 97 -20.98 11.73 25.51
C PRO A 97 -22.05 11.78 24.41
N ASP A 98 -22.88 12.83 24.37
CA ASP A 98 -23.97 12.95 23.40
C ASP A 98 -23.57 13.66 22.09
N LEU A 99 -22.36 14.24 21.96
CA LEU A 99 -22.13 15.27 20.92
C LEU A 99 -21.20 14.93 19.75
N GLU A 100 -20.48 13.81 19.71
CA GLU A 100 -19.33 13.73 18.76
C GLU A 100 -19.40 12.73 17.60
N TYR A 101 -20.44 11.89 17.47
CA TYR A 101 -20.46 10.89 16.39
C TYR A 101 -21.65 10.94 15.42
N GLU A 102 -22.63 11.82 15.60
CA GLU A 102 -23.80 11.90 14.70
C GLU A 102 -23.87 13.19 13.85
N GLU A 103 -23.31 14.33 14.29
CA GLU A 103 -23.51 15.60 13.56
C GLU A 103 -22.75 15.69 12.22
N PHE A 104 -21.55 15.08 12.10
CA PHE A 104 -20.76 15.21 10.86
C PHE A 104 -21.25 14.33 9.71
N SER A 105 -21.88 13.18 9.99
CA SER A 105 -22.51 12.33 8.98
C SER A 105 -23.81 12.94 8.47
N GLU A 106 -24.65 13.45 9.36
CA GLU A 106 -25.95 14.03 9.00
C GLU A 106 -25.78 15.26 8.10
N ILE A 107 -24.82 16.14 8.41
CA ILE A 107 -24.53 17.32 7.58
C ILE A 107 -24.02 16.91 6.19
N ARG A 108 -23.24 15.82 6.09
CA ARG A 108 -22.75 15.30 4.80
C ARG A 108 -23.87 14.66 3.99
N GLU A 109 -24.77 13.91 4.61
CA GLU A 109 -25.95 13.33 3.96
C GLU A 109 -26.92 14.40 3.49
N GLN A 110 -27.16 15.43 4.29
CA GLN A 110 -28.00 16.56 3.89
C GLN A 110 -27.41 17.31 2.69
N LEU A 111 -26.08 17.52 2.68
CA LEU A 111 -25.38 18.14 1.55
C LEU A 111 -25.44 17.27 0.29
N ALA A 112 -25.32 15.94 0.44
CA ALA A 112 -25.47 15.00 -0.67
C ALA A 112 -26.89 15.02 -1.25
N ALA A 113 -27.92 15.05 -0.40
CA ALA A 113 -29.32 15.12 -0.84
C ALA A 113 -29.63 16.42 -1.59
N MET A 114 -29.08 17.55 -1.16
CA MET A 114 -29.23 18.83 -1.87
C MET A 114 -28.57 18.81 -3.25
N ILE A 115 -27.37 18.26 -3.35
CA ILE A 115 -26.63 18.15 -4.62
C ILE A 115 -27.35 17.18 -5.58
N GLU A 116 -27.86 16.06 -5.06
CA GLU A 116 -28.65 15.10 -5.85
C GLU A 116 -29.90 15.76 -6.46
N GLN A 117 -30.64 16.55 -5.67
CA GLN A 117 -31.81 17.28 -6.16
C GLN A 117 -31.44 18.30 -7.25
N ALA A 118 -30.34 19.02 -7.09
CA ALA A 118 -29.88 19.97 -8.10
C ALA A 118 -29.44 19.28 -9.40
N LEU A 119 -28.80 18.11 -9.31
CA LEU A 119 -28.37 17.33 -10.47
C LEU A 119 -29.54 16.66 -11.22
N LYS A 120 -30.63 16.28 -10.51
CA LYS A 120 -31.86 15.72 -11.13
C LYS A 120 -32.51 16.64 -12.17
N VAL A 121 -32.35 17.95 -12.03
CA VAL A 121 -32.86 18.92 -13.01
C VAL A 121 -32.25 18.70 -14.40
N TYR A 122 -30.98 18.29 -14.46
CA TYR A 122 -30.29 18.00 -15.73
C TYR A 122 -30.84 16.73 -16.40
N GLN A 123 -31.22 15.74 -15.60
CA GLN A 123 -31.88 14.51 -16.07
C GLN A 123 -33.29 14.81 -16.61
N GLU A 124 -34.11 15.59 -15.88
CA GLU A 124 -35.48 15.95 -16.30
C GLU A 124 -35.49 16.75 -17.60
N GLN A 125 -34.51 17.62 -17.79
CA GLN A 125 -34.39 18.47 -18.99
C GLN A 125 -33.61 17.83 -20.14
N LYS A 126 -33.07 16.60 -19.95
CA LYS A 126 -32.17 15.90 -20.90
C LYS A 126 -31.00 16.78 -21.38
N MET A 127 -30.47 17.61 -20.48
CA MET A 127 -29.34 18.48 -20.79
C MET A 127 -28.03 17.71 -20.55
N PRO A 128 -27.02 17.78 -21.43
CA PRO A 128 -25.74 17.11 -21.18
C PRO A 128 -25.03 17.69 -19.95
N LEU A 129 -24.58 16.83 -19.04
CA LEU A 129 -23.93 17.22 -17.79
C LEU A 129 -22.40 17.20 -17.93
N ASP A 130 -21.80 18.40 -17.97
CA ASP A 130 -20.35 18.57 -17.91
C ASP A 130 -19.88 18.69 -16.46
N LEU A 131 -19.25 17.63 -15.94
CA LEU A 131 -18.72 17.60 -14.58
C LEU A 131 -17.67 18.69 -14.34
N GLY A 132 -16.89 19.08 -15.35
CA GLY A 132 -15.83 20.08 -15.20
C GLY A 132 -16.39 21.47 -14.89
N ALA A 133 -17.45 21.87 -15.61
CA ALA A 133 -18.14 23.14 -15.39
C ALA A 133 -18.89 23.13 -14.05
N VAL A 134 -19.65 22.07 -13.78
CA VAL A 134 -20.45 21.92 -12.55
C VAL A 134 -19.57 21.90 -11.30
N MET A 135 -18.44 21.18 -11.34
CA MET A 135 -17.47 21.20 -10.25
C MET A 135 -16.88 22.59 -10.01
N ARG A 136 -16.59 23.36 -11.06
CA ARG A 136 -16.05 24.71 -10.91
C ARG A 136 -17.04 25.64 -10.20
N ASP A 137 -18.31 25.54 -10.56
CA ASP A 137 -19.37 26.36 -9.97
C ASP A 137 -19.66 25.98 -8.51
N TYR A 138 -19.66 24.68 -8.19
CA TYR A 138 -19.84 24.24 -6.80
C TYR A 138 -18.62 24.54 -5.92
N LEU A 139 -17.40 24.35 -6.43
CA LEU A 139 -16.19 24.65 -5.66
C LEU A 139 -16.00 26.16 -5.41
N ALA A 140 -16.58 27.04 -6.24
CA ALA A 140 -16.59 28.48 -5.97
C ALA A 140 -17.46 28.88 -4.77
N GLN A 141 -18.48 28.09 -4.43
CA GLN A 141 -19.46 28.39 -3.38
C GLN A 141 -19.02 27.91 -1.99
N TYR A 142 -18.09 26.96 -1.91
CA TYR A 142 -17.65 26.34 -0.65
C TYR A 142 -16.20 26.69 -0.30
N PRO A 143 -15.84 26.78 1.00
CA PRO A 143 -14.46 27.03 1.42
C PRO A 143 -13.53 25.87 1.07
N ARG A 144 -12.24 26.17 0.89
CA ARG A 144 -11.21 25.21 0.41
C ARG A 144 -11.11 23.92 1.22
N VAL A 145 -11.35 24.00 2.53
CA VAL A 145 -11.27 22.85 3.45
C VAL A 145 -12.27 21.74 3.06
N ARG A 146 -13.38 22.10 2.40
CA ARG A 146 -14.44 21.16 2.00
C ARG A 146 -14.42 20.80 0.52
N HIS A 147 -13.44 21.28 -0.26
CA HIS A 147 -13.37 21.03 -1.71
C HIS A 147 -13.30 19.55 -2.06
N PHE A 148 -12.53 18.75 -1.30
CA PHE A 148 -12.39 17.33 -1.56
C PHE A 148 -13.70 16.56 -1.31
N ASP A 149 -14.38 16.86 -0.19
CA ASP A 149 -15.64 16.22 0.17
C ASP A 149 -16.75 16.56 -0.83
N VAL A 150 -16.88 17.84 -1.20
CA VAL A 150 -17.87 18.29 -2.18
C VAL A 150 -17.59 17.68 -3.55
N ALA A 151 -16.35 17.68 -4.01
CA ALA A 151 -15.98 17.07 -5.29
C ALA A 151 -16.34 15.58 -5.32
N ARG A 152 -16.02 14.83 -4.26
CA ARG A 152 -16.36 13.40 -4.17
C ARG A 152 -17.87 13.16 -4.25
N ILE A 153 -18.66 13.90 -3.48
CA ILE A 153 -20.13 13.76 -3.46
C ILE A 153 -20.72 14.07 -4.85
N VAL A 154 -20.23 15.12 -5.53
CA VAL A 154 -20.69 15.48 -6.87
C VAL A 154 -20.39 14.39 -7.90
N VAL A 155 -19.19 13.78 -7.88
CA VAL A 155 -18.87 12.65 -8.80
C VAL A 155 -19.78 11.46 -8.52
N ASP A 156 -19.93 11.08 -7.25
CA ASP A 156 -20.69 9.89 -6.86
C ASP A 156 -22.16 10.02 -7.28
N GLN A 157 -22.76 11.19 -7.07
CA GLN A 157 -24.13 11.47 -7.53
C GLN A 157 -24.24 11.57 -9.05
N ALA A 158 -23.25 12.16 -9.74
CA ALA A 158 -23.26 12.27 -11.20
C ALA A 158 -23.18 10.91 -11.90
N VAL A 159 -22.32 9.99 -11.42
CA VAL A 159 -22.20 8.62 -11.95
C VAL A 159 -23.47 7.81 -11.70
N ARG A 160 -24.17 8.06 -10.59
CA ARG A 160 -25.43 7.39 -10.28
C ARG A 160 -26.58 7.81 -11.20
N LEU A 161 -26.51 9.01 -11.78
CA LEU A 161 -27.55 9.58 -12.63
C LEU A 161 -27.49 9.11 -14.10
N GLY A 162 -26.31 8.72 -14.60
CA GLY A 162 -26.14 8.38 -16.00
C GLY A 162 -24.71 8.01 -16.37
N VAL A 163 -24.52 7.61 -17.62
CA VAL A 163 -23.20 7.23 -18.17
C VAL A 163 -22.91 8.06 -19.41
N ALA A 164 -21.63 8.40 -19.65
CA ALA A 164 -21.25 9.08 -20.89
C ALA A 164 -21.25 8.09 -22.06
N GLU A 165 -21.90 8.43 -23.19
CA GLU A 165 -21.83 7.58 -24.39
C GLU A 165 -20.39 7.50 -24.93
N ALA A 166 -19.58 8.53 -24.68
CA ALA A 166 -18.16 8.56 -25.00
C ALA A 166 -17.32 7.54 -24.22
N ASP A 167 -17.75 7.06 -23.04
CA ASP A 167 -17.04 5.99 -22.31
C ASP A 167 -17.02 4.68 -23.12
N PHE A 168 -18.06 4.41 -23.91
CA PHE A 168 -18.15 3.22 -24.77
C PHE A 168 -17.25 3.30 -26.01
N SER A 169 -16.73 4.49 -26.34
CA SER A 169 -15.87 4.71 -27.51
C SER A 169 -14.39 4.37 -27.26
N GLY A 170 -14.01 4.06 -26.02
CA GLY A 170 -12.64 3.71 -25.64
C GLY A 170 -11.63 4.87 -25.72
N LEU A 171 -12.10 6.10 -25.93
CA LEU A 171 -11.26 7.30 -25.95
C LEU A 171 -10.97 7.79 -24.52
N PRO A 172 -9.70 8.05 -24.16
CA PRO A 172 -9.37 8.60 -22.84
C PRO A 172 -9.88 10.04 -22.71
N ALA A 173 -10.62 10.33 -21.63
CA ALA A 173 -11.02 11.69 -21.30
C ALA A 173 -9.80 12.59 -21.06
N GLN A 174 -9.89 13.86 -21.46
CA GLN A 174 -8.84 14.83 -21.20
C GLN A 174 -8.96 15.42 -19.78
N TRP A 175 -7.82 15.74 -19.18
CA TRP A 175 -7.78 16.43 -17.89
C TRP A 175 -8.25 17.88 -18.03
N GLN A 176 -9.38 18.20 -17.41
CA GLN A 176 -9.90 19.56 -17.34
C GLN A 176 -9.48 20.22 -16.02
N ALA A 177 -8.91 21.41 -16.08
CA ALA A 177 -8.54 22.17 -14.89
C ALA A 177 -9.77 22.81 -14.24
N ILE A 178 -9.95 22.60 -12.95
CA ILE A 178 -11.08 23.14 -12.19
C ILE A 178 -10.69 24.41 -11.43
N ASN A 179 -9.44 24.54 -11.00
CA ASN A 179 -8.93 25.75 -10.33
C ASN A 179 -7.47 26.08 -10.71
N ASP A 180 -7.04 27.30 -10.38
CA ASP A 180 -5.67 27.79 -10.62
C ASP A 180 -4.61 27.17 -9.69
N TYR A 181 -5.05 26.36 -8.72
CA TYR A 181 -4.21 25.74 -7.69
C TYR A 181 -3.86 24.28 -8.01
N GLY A 182 -4.23 23.79 -9.21
CA GLY A 182 -3.81 22.47 -9.71
C GLY A 182 -4.85 21.35 -9.60
N ALA A 183 -6.09 21.62 -9.17
CA ALA A 183 -7.16 20.64 -9.20
C ALA A 183 -7.62 20.39 -10.65
N LYS A 184 -7.66 19.11 -11.04
CA LYS A 184 -8.07 18.67 -12.37
C LYS A 184 -9.06 17.52 -12.25
N VAL A 185 -10.05 17.48 -13.12
CA VAL A 185 -10.99 16.35 -13.25
C VAL A 185 -10.85 15.75 -14.65
N GLN A 186 -10.91 14.43 -14.71
CA GLN A 186 -10.93 13.67 -15.95
C GLN A 186 -12.28 12.97 -16.02
N ALA A 187 -13.21 13.54 -16.79
CA ALA A 187 -14.54 12.99 -17.00
C ALA A 187 -15.04 13.35 -18.40
N HIS A 188 -15.79 12.43 -19.02
CA HIS A 188 -16.56 12.72 -20.23
C HIS A 188 -17.91 13.35 -19.85
N VAL A 189 -18.54 14.03 -20.81
CA VAL A 189 -19.86 14.64 -20.61
C VAL A 189 -20.92 13.54 -20.52
N ILE A 190 -21.75 13.59 -19.48
CA ILE A 190 -22.83 12.60 -19.30
C ILE A 190 -24.01 13.02 -20.17
N ASP A 191 -24.20 12.28 -21.26
CA ASP A 191 -25.25 12.54 -22.26
C ASP A 191 -26.40 11.52 -22.19
N LYS A 192 -26.23 10.43 -21.43
CA LYS A 192 -27.22 9.35 -21.31
C LYS A 192 -27.62 9.13 -19.85
N TYR A 193 -28.87 9.49 -19.57
CA TYR A 193 -29.55 9.32 -18.28
C TYR A 193 -30.43 8.07 -18.24
#